data_AF-A0A960EFZ2-F1
#
_entry.id   AF-A0A960EFZ2-F1
#
_cell.length_a   1.000
_cell.length_b   1.000
_cell.length_c   1.000
_cell.angle_alpha   90.00
_cell.angle_beta   90.00
_cell.angle_gamma   90.00
#
_symmetry.space_group_name_H-M   'P 1'
#
loop_
_entity.id
_entity.type
_entity.pdbx_description
1 polymer ?
#
loop_
_entity_poly.entity_id
_entity_poly.type
_entity_poly.pdbx_seq_one_letter_code
_entity_poly.pdbx_strand_id
1 'polypeptide(L)' 'MLAILAQESSGAFLGEDLLPYLVLAMGGALVAGNLAAIVRPPSGQADKEGELDRAPVARSVVMALVGLVAAIWALASLLA' A
#
# COMPACT_ATOMS: atom_id res chain seq x y z
N MET A 1 26.53 23.91 18.22
CA MET A 1 27.06 23.23 17.01
C MET A 1 26.56 21.80 16.84
N LEU A 2 26.36 21.00 17.91
CA LEU A 2 25.74 19.66 17.80
C LEU A 2 24.24 19.68 17.43
N ALA A 3 23.50 20.70 17.85
CA ALA A 3 22.07 20.83 17.55
C ALA A 3 21.77 21.19 16.07
N ILE A 4 22.75 21.74 15.34
CA ILE A 4 22.60 22.08 13.92
C ILE A 4 22.70 20.83 13.04
N LEU A 5 23.53 19.85 13.42
CA LEU A 5 23.67 18.59 12.67
C LEU A 5 22.43 17.68 12.75
N ALA A 6 21.59 17.86 13.78
CA ALA A 6 20.29 17.18 13.87
C ALA A 6 19.18 17.91 13.07
N GLN A 7 19.46 19.14 12.62
CA GLN A 7 18.55 20.00 11.88
C GLN A 7 18.90 20.10 10.40
N GLU A 8 19.95 19.40 9.97
CA GLU A 8 20.19 19.07 8.56
C GLU A 8 19.08 18.11 8.15
N SER A 9 18.04 18.66 7.50
CA SER A 9 17.00 17.96 6.74
C SER A 9 17.41 16.51 6.43
N SER A 10 16.90 15.56 7.23
CA SER A 10 17.36 14.17 7.27
C SER A 10 17.29 13.49 5.90
N GLY A 11 18.34 13.66 5.07
CA GLY A 11 18.87 12.83 3.97
C GLY A 11 17.96 12.08 2.98
N ALA A 12 16.65 12.12 3.10
CA ALA A 12 15.70 11.38 2.28
C ALA A 12 15.03 12.34 1.30
N PHE A 13 14.95 11.92 0.04
CA PHE A 13 14.42 12.67 -1.11
C PHE A 13 13.01 13.28 -0.90
N LEU A 14 12.25 12.85 0.12
CA LEU A 14 10.89 13.30 0.42
C LEU A 14 10.75 14.14 1.71
N GLY A 15 11.85 14.50 2.40
CA GLY A 15 11.83 15.45 3.52
C GLY A 15 10.96 15.04 4.71
N GLU A 16 10.33 16.02 5.38
CA GLU A 16 9.46 15.81 6.56
C GLU A 16 8.23 14.93 6.26
N ASP A 17 7.79 14.90 5.00
CA ASP A 17 6.62 14.15 4.54
C ASP A 17 6.96 12.76 3.97
N LEU A 18 8.19 12.29 4.19
CA LEU A 18 8.63 10.97 3.72
C LEU A 18 7.66 9.86 4.12
N LEU A 19 7.27 9.80 5.39
CA LEU A 19 6.36 8.77 5.89
C LEU A 19 4.98 8.84 5.22
N PRO A 20 4.28 10.00 5.23
CA PRO A 20 3.02 10.15 4.49
C PRO A 20 3.11 9.70 3.04
N TYR A 21 4.12 10.12 2.28
CA TYR A 21 4.27 9.71 0.88
C TYR A 21 4.52 8.21 0.71
N LEU A 22 5.34 7.59 1.55
CA LEU A 22 5.60 6.15 1.49
C LEU A 22 4.33 5.35 1.84
N VAL A 23 3.60 5.76 2.88
CA VAL A 23 2.35 5.13 3.29
C VAL A 23 1.28 5.30 2.21
N LEU A 24 1.21 6.47 1.57
CA LEU A 24 0.30 6.71 0.45
C LEU A 24 0.60 5.78 -0.73
N ALA A 25 1.87 5.68 -1.12
CA ALA A 25 2.30 4.81 -2.21
C ALA A 25 2.01 3.34 -1.90
N MET A 26 2.34 2.89 -0.69
CA MET A 26 2.10 1.51 -0.25
C MET A 26 0.61 1.19 -0.17
N GLY A 27 -0.19 2.07 0.45
CA GLY A 27 -1.64 1.91 0.58
C GLY A 27 -2.33 1.90 -0.78
N GLY A 28 -1.96 2.83 -1.67
CA GLY A 28 -2.45 2.88 -3.05
C GLY A 28 -2.10 1.62 -3.84
N ALA A 29 -0.87 1.12 -3.74
CA ALA A 29 -0.44 -0.13 -4.38
C ALA A 29 -1.23 -1.34 -3.86
N LEU A 30 -1.49 -1.41 -2.54
CA LEU A 30 -2.24 -2.50 -1.93
C LEU A 30 -3.70 -2.51 -2.41
N VAL A 31 -4.34 -1.34 -2.51
CA VAL A 31 -5.70 -1.20 -3.10
C VAL A 31 -5.68 -1.64 -4.57
N ALA A 32 -4.80 -1.04 -5.38
CA ALA A 32 -4.74 -1.30 -6.81
C ALA A 32 -4.44 -2.76 -7.14
N GLY A 33 -3.47 -3.38 -6.46
CA GLY A 33 -3.08 -4.77 -6.68
C GLY A 33 -4.18 -5.77 -6.31
N ASN A 34 -4.86 -5.56 -5.17
CA ASN A 34 -5.96 -6.44 -4.77
C ASN A 34 -7.20 -6.26 -5.66
N LEU A 35 -7.52 -5.03 -6.08
CA LEU A 35 -8.60 -4.80 -7.05
C LEU A 35 -8.28 -5.42 -8.41
N ALA A 36 -7.05 -5.27 -8.90
CA ALA A 36 -6.60 -5.89 -10.14
C ALA A 36 -6.72 -7.42 -10.09
N ALA A 37 -6.38 -8.04 -8.96
CA ALA A 37 -6.53 -9.48 -8.76
C ALA A 37 -7.99 -9.96 -8.78
N ILE A 38 -8.93 -9.12 -8.31
CA ILE A 38 -10.37 -9.43 -8.35
C ILE A 38 -10.93 -9.24 -9.77
N VAL A 39 -10.55 -8.16 -10.46
CA VAL A 39 -11.05 -7.82 -11.80
C VAL A 39 -10.51 -8.77 -12.86
N ARG A 40 -9.25 -9.17 -12.75
CA ARG A 40 -8.59 -10.09 -13.67
C ARG A 40 -7.98 -11.26 -12.88
N PRO A 41 -8.82 -12.21 -12.43
CA PRO A 41 -8.33 -13.42 -11.80
C PRO A 41 -7.37 -14.14 -12.77
N PRO A 42 -6.26 -14.73 -12.29
CA PRO A 42 -5.39 -15.50 -13.15
C PRO A 42 -6.13 -16.71 -13.73
N SER A 43 -6.37 -16.72 -15.04
CA SER A 43 -6.87 -17.88 -15.77
C SER A 43 -5.74 -18.90 -15.94
N GLY A 44 -5.87 -20.10 -15.37
CA GLY A 44 -4.92 -21.21 -15.56
C GLY A 44 -4.12 -21.67 -14.34
N GLN A 45 -4.51 -21.26 -13.13
CA GLN A 45 -3.93 -21.77 -11.88
C GLN A 45 -4.81 -22.85 -11.20
N ALA A 46 -6.10 -22.95 -11.56
CA ALA A 46 -7.02 -23.95 -11.00
C ALA A 46 -6.70 -25.42 -11.40
N ASP A 47 -5.77 -25.64 -12.34
CA ASP A 47 -5.48 -26.98 -12.89
C ASP A 47 -4.48 -27.81 -12.06
N LYS A 48 -3.92 -27.25 -10.97
CA LYS A 48 -3.09 -28.03 -10.03
C LYS A 48 -3.94 -28.60 -8.91
N GLU A 49 -3.82 -29.90 -8.66
CA GLU A 49 -4.50 -30.58 -7.54
C GLU A 49 -4.26 -29.82 -6.22
N GLY A 50 -5.34 -29.29 -5.64
CA GLY A 50 -5.31 -28.53 -4.38
C GLY A 50 -5.42 -27.00 -4.53
N GLU A 51 -5.43 -26.43 -5.74
CA GLU A 51 -5.74 -25.02 -5.96
C GLU A 51 -7.25 -24.74 -5.93
N LEU A 52 -7.64 -23.61 -5.32
CA LEU A 52 -9.03 -23.17 -5.26
C LEU A 52 -9.48 -22.64 -6.63
N ASP A 53 -10.65 -23.09 -7.07
CA ASP A 53 -11.33 -22.66 -8.31
C ASP A 53 -11.52 -21.13 -8.41
N ARG A 54 -11.48 -20.45 -7.27
CA ARG A 54 -11.46 -18.99 -7.17
C ARG A 54 -10.51 -18.53 -6.07
N ALA A 55 -9.70 -17.52 -6.35
CA ALA A 55 -8.88 -16.86 -5.35
C ALA A 55 -9.75 -16.43 -4.14
N PRO A 56 -9.25 -16.54 -2.89
CA PRO A 56 -10.02 -16.22 -1.69
C PRO A 56 -10.33 -14.72 -1.62
N VAL A 57 -11.44 -14.33 -2.26
CA VAL A 57 -11.88 -12.93 -2.45
C VAL A 57 -11.95 -12.17 -1.13
N ALA A 58 -12.39 -12.84 -0.06
CA ALA A 58 -12.44 -12.26 1.28
C ALA A 58 -11.07 -11.71 1.74
N ARG A 59 -9.98 -12.45 1.49
CA ARG A 59 -8.63 -12.01 1.86
C ARG A 59 -8.18 -10.79 1.05
N SER A 60 -8.46 -10.79 -0.25
CA SER A 60 -8.11 -9.66 -1.12
C SER A 60 -8.87 -8.39 -0.78
N VAL A 61 -10.17 -8.51 -0.44
CA VAL A 61 -10.98 -7.36 -0.01
C VAL A 61 -10.47 -6.78 1.30
N VAL A 62 -10.14 -7.62 2.30
CA VAL A 62 -9.57 -7.14 3.57
C VAL A 62 -8.27 -6.38 3.34
N MET A 63 -7.37 -6.91 2.52
CA MET A 63 -6.10 -6.24 2.21
C MET A 63 -6.31 -4.91 1.47
N ALA A 64 -7.23 -4.86 0.52
CA ALA A 64 -7.60 -3.61 -0.15
C ALA A 64 -8.11 -2.56 0.84
N LEU A 65 -8.97 -2.94 1.79
CA LEU A 65 -9.48 -2.02 2.82
C LEU A 65 -8.38 -1.49 3.74
N VAL A 66 -7.45 -2.35 4.16
CA VAL A 66 -6.28 -1.92 4.96
C VAL A 66 -5.46 -0.88 4.19
N GLY A 67 -5.19 -1.15 2.90
CA GLY A 67 -4.48 -0.21 2.03
C GLY A 67 -5.22 1.11 1.87
N LEU A 68 -6.55 1.06 1.75
CA LEU A 68 -7.38 2.24 1.60
C LEU A 68 -7.37 3.12 2.86
N VAL A 69 -7.49 2.52 4.05
CA VAL A 69 -7.42 3.25 5.33
C VAL A 69 -6.05 3.93 5.47
N ALA A 70 -4.97 3.21 5.15
CA ALA A 70 -3.62 3.77 5.19
C ALA A 70 -3.45 4.93 4.19
N ALA A 71 -3.97 4.78 2.96
CA ALA A 71 -3.92 5.82 1.93
C ALA A 71 -4.72 7.06 2.33
N ILE A 72 -5.93 6.90 2.90
CA ILE A 72 -6.74 8.02 3.40
C ILE A 72 -6.01 8.74 4.54
N TRP A 73 -5.45 8.00 5.48
CA TRP A 73 -4.69 8.59 6.58
C TRP A 73 -3.49 9.38 6.07
N ALA A 74 -2.71 8.82 5.14
CA ALA A 74 -1.58 9.50 4.54
C ALA A 74 -1.97 10.76 3.75
N LEU A 75 -3.06 10.71 2.99
CA LEU A 75 -3.62 11.89 2.31
C LEU A 75 -4.03 12.96 3.32
N ALA A 76 -4.68 12.56 4.42
CA ALA A 76 -5.05 13.49 5.48
C ALA A 76 -3.81 14.14 6.13
N SER A 77 -2.74 13.37 6.35
CA SER A 77 -1.48 13.91 6.89
C SER A 77 -0.78 14.88 5.93
N LEU A 78 -0.87 14.66 4.61
CA LEU A 78 -0.28 15.56 3.61
C LEU A 78 -1.08 16.85 3.39
N LEU A 79 -2.39 16.82 3.68
CA LEU A 79 -3.30 17.95 3.46
C LEU A 79 -3.57 18.78 4.72
N ALA A 80 -3.17 18.28 5.90
CA ALA A 80 -3.32 18.95 7.19
C ALA A 80 -2.14 19.88 7.47
#